data_AF-A0A5C7PVV2-F1
#
_entry.id   AF-A0A5C7PVV2-F1
#
_cell.length_a   1.000
_cell.length_b   1.000
_cell.length_c   1.000
_cell.angle_alpha   90.00
_cell.angle_beta   90.00
_cell.angle_gamma   90.00
#
_symmetry.space_group_name_H-M   'P 1'
#
loop_
_entity.id
_entity.type
_entity.pdbx_description
1 polymer ?
#
loop_
_entity_poly.entity_id
_entity_poly.type
_entity_poly.pdbx_seq_one_letter_code
_entity_poly.pdbx_strand_id
1 'polypeptide(L)'
;MEPIRITYRIGLNDKTTEVFDFDLDGESFELISKPIANPPSWTELAFKQCSHCPLKVEEHKHCPLALQLHDVIERFHATRSIDEVKLEVVTEERTVVQTTALQRVLSSMLGLISPTCGCPKTAYMRPMARFHLPLSSEEETVFRVAGMYLVAQYFLTHNGKKGQFAFDGLIKIYEDLHILNKAIASRLQYATDSDSSKNAITLLDMYSSLVPMLLEDQLAEIRGFFSAFLPKDEIKTDAPSNNYLEKAKAFVLEFESDLALAPIENADGNSDSDVPAWLRGSFDEDEKKPAAGKVADTAAIDAILSASSLSLSLEPTETPPERPTGKAVFTLPDDEPPPKPR
;
A
#
# COMPACT_ATOMS: atom_id res chain seq x y z
N MET A 1 -11.40 -17.51 15.18
CA MET A 1 -9.93 -17.62 15.36
C MET A 1 -9.50 -16.56 16.36
N GLU A 2 -8.34 -16.70 17.01
CA GLU A 2 -7.82 -15.64 17.90
C GLU A 2 -7.57 -14.34 17.11
N PRO A 3 -7.79 -13.15 17.69
CA PRO A 3 -7.48 -11.88 17.04
C PRO A 3 -5.99 -11.74 16.72
N ILE A 4 -5.69 -11.08 15.61
CA ILE A 4 -4.32 -10.84 15.16
C ILE A 4 -3.93 -9.41 15.57
N ARG A 5 -2.90 -9.28 16.39
CA ARG A 5 -2.42 -7.98 16.88
C ARG A 5 -1.23 -7.48 16.08
N ILE A 6 -1.30 -6.23 15.66
CA ILE A 6 -0.17 -5.47 15.10
C ILE A 6 0.00 -4.19 15.91
N THR A 7 1.17 -3.99 16.49
CA THR A 7 1.47 -2.81 17.32
C THR A 7 2.46 -1.90 16.64
N TYR A 8 2.11 -0.64 16.44
CA TYR A 8 3.00 0.44 16.03
C TYR A 8 3.46 1.22 17.27
N ARG A 9 4.78 1.36 17.46
CA ARG A 9 5.38 2.27 18.45
C ARG A 9 6.22 3.30 17.73
N ILE A 10 5.86 4.56 17.89
CA ILE A 10 6.43 5.69 17.17
C ILE A 10 7.07 6.62 18.19
N GLY A 11 8.38 6.53 18.35
CA GLY A 11 9.16 7.42 19.20
C GLY A 11 9.35 8.76 18.51
N LEU A 12 8.56 9.76 18.93
CA LEU A 12 8.63 11.14 18.44
C LEU A 12 9.86 11.88 19.00
N ASN A 13 10.26 11.54 20.22
CA ASN A 13 11.46 12.02 20.90
C ASN A 13 11.77 11.11 22.11
N ASP A 14 12.79 11.41 22.90
CA ASP A 14 13.20 10.60 24.06
C ASP A 14 12.14 10.47 25.17
N LYS A 15 11.10 11.31 25.16
CA LYS A 15 10.04 11.37 26.18
C LYS A 15 8.66 10.97 25.68
N THR A 16 8.43 11.06 24.37
CA THR A 16 7.12 10.87 23.76
C THR A 16 7.17 9.73 22.76
N THR A 17 6.42 8.66 23.08
CA THR A 17 6.19 7.52 22.19
C THR A 17 4.69 7.33 22.02
N GLU A 18 4.24 7.42 20.78
CA GLU A 18 2.85 7.10 20.42
C GLU A 18 2.73 5.61 20.12
N VAL A 19 1.79 4.94 20.78
CA VAL A 19 1.50 3.51 20.57
C VAL A 19 0.12 3.33 19.95
N PHE A 20 0.03 2.53 18.88
CA PHE A 20 -1.22 2.13 18.24
C PHE A 20 -1.28 0.60 18.19
N ASP A 21 -2.32 0.04 18.80
CA ASP A 21 -2.60 -1.38 18.77
C ASP A 21 -3.76 -1.64 17.81
N PHE A 22 -3.49 -2.40 16.75
CA PHE A 22 -4.49 -2.83 15.77
C PHE A 22 -4.82 -4.30 16.04
N ASP A 23 -6.02 -4.53 16.57
CA ASP A 23 -6.57 -5.88 16.76
C ASP A 23 -7.47 -6.22 15.57
N LEU A 24 -7.04 -7.17 14.74
CA LEU A 24 -7.81 -7.64 13.59
C LEU A 24 -8.59 -8.89 13.97
N ASP A 25 -9.85 -8.97 13.54
CA ASP A 25 -10.64 -10.19 13.69
C ASP A 25 -9.98 -11.36 12.94
N GLY A 26 -9.88 -12.51 13.59
CA GLY A 26 -9.09 -13.63 13.09
C GLY A 26 -9.69 -14.34 11.87
N GLU A 27 -10.92 -14.03 11.47
CA GLU A 27 -11.60 -14.63 10.31
C GLU A 27 -11.84 -13.62 9.19
N SER A 28 -12.40 -12.46 9.52
CA SER A 28 -12.72 -11.40 8.55
C SER A 28 -11.55 -10.47 8.24
N PHE A 29 -10.54 -10.42 9.12
CA PHE A 29 -9.43 -9.47 9.11
C PHE A 29 -9.86 -7.99 9.17
N GLU A 30 -11.08 -7.71 9.61
CA GLU A 30 -11.53 -6.35 9.88
C GLU A 30 -10.97 -5.87 11.22
N LEU A 31 -10.73 -4.56 11.32
CA LEU A 31 -10.24 -3.95 12.55
C LEU A 31 -11.35 -3.98 13.61
N ILE A 32 -11.01 -4.51 14.79
CA ILE A 32 -11.89 -4.50 15.96
C ILE A 32 -11.84 -3.11 16.58
N SER A 33 -12.61 -2.19 16.00
CA SER A 33 -12.63 -0.79 16.41
C SER A 33 -13.42 -0.57 17.70
N LYS A 34 -12.89 0.29 18.56
CA LYS A 34 -13.63 0.79 19.72
C LYS A 34 -14.59 1.90 19.27
N PRO A 35 -15.80 2.00 19.86
CA PRO A 35 -16.69 3.11 19.59
C PRO A 35 -16.03 4.44 19.94
N ILE A 36 -16.05 5.41 19.02
CA ILE A 36 -15.56 6.77 19.24
C ILE A 36 -16.73 7.61 19.73
N ALA A 37 -16.60 8.18 20.93
CA ALA A 37 -17.57 9.10 21.47
C ALA A 37 -17.46 10.45 20.74
N ASN A 38 -18.57 10.93 20.17
CA ASN A 38 -18.66 12.20 19.43
C ASN A 38 -17.62 12.36 18.29
N PRO A 39 -17.68 11.54 17.23
CA PRO A 39 -16.77 11.69 16.11
C PRO A 39 -16.87 13.08 15.47
N PRO A 40 -15.76 13.68 15.03
CA PRO A 40 -15.78 15.02 14.45
C PRO A 40 -16.49 15.04 13.10
N SER A 41 -17.05 16.21 12.74
CA SER A 41 -17.88 16.38 11.54
C SER A 41 -17.19 15.98 10.23
N TRP A 42 -15.86 16.14 10.14
CA TRP A 42 -15.11 15.75 8.93
C TRP A 42 -15.15 14.23 8.67
N THR A 43 -15.53 13.42 9.65
CA THR A 43 -15.69 11.96 9.51
C THR A 43 -17.08 11.55 9.02
N GLU A 44 -18.06 12.47 9.00
CA GLU A 44 -19.41 12.19 8.53
C GLU A 44 -19.40 11.74 7.07
N LEU A 45 -20.22 10.76 6.70
CA LEU A 45 -20.18 10.18 5.37
C LEU A 45 -20.44 11.25 4.28
N ALA A 46 -21.43 12.12 4.51
CA ALA A 46 -21.81 13.20 3.60
C ALA A 46 -20.71 14.27 3.40
N PHE A 47 -19.77 14.42 4.33
CA PHE A 47 -18.73 15.44 4.23
C PHE A 47 -17.63 14.99 3.26
N LYS A 48 -17.54 15.56 2.04
CA LYS A 48 -16.55 15.14 1.02
C LYS A 48 -16.59 13.62 0.77
N GLN A 49 -17.80 13.09 0.53
CA GLN A 49 -17.99 11.71 0.11
C GLN A 49 -17.27 11.44 -1.21
N CYS A 50 -16.62 10.29 -1.38
CA CYS A 50 -16.07 9.91 -2.69
C CYS A 50 -17.20 9.67 -3.70
N SER A 51 -16.97 10.03 -4.96
CA SER A 51 -17.99 9.96 -6.01
C SER A 51 -18.50 8.55 -6.29
N HIS A 52 -17.71 7.51 -5.97
CA HIS A 52 -18.06 6.10 -6.18
C HIS A 52 -18.48 5.38 -4.88
N CYS A 53 -18.78 6.12 -3.82
CA CYS A 53 -19.04 5.55 -2.50
C CYS A 53 -20.26 4.59 -2.55
N PRO A 54 -20.11 3.32 -2.14
CA PRO A 54 -21.22 2.38 -2.13
C PRO A 54 -22.12 2.55 -0.89
N LEU A 55 -21.66 3.28 0.12
CA LEU A 55 -22.38 3.47 1.38
C LEU A 55 -23.38 4.61 1.25
N LYS A 56 -24.59 4.41 1.80
CA LYS A 56 -25.67 5.40 1.84
C LYS A 56 -25.64 6.18 3.15
N VAL A 57 -25.88 7.48 3.08
CA VAL A 57 -25.83 8.40 4.25
C VAL A 57 -26.92 8.06 5.27
N GLU A 58 -28.03 7.51 4.82
CA GLU A 58 -29.17 7.09 5.64
C GLU A 58 -28.84 5.88 6.52
N GLU A 59 -27.92 5.02 6.06
CA GLU A 59 -27.52 3.77 6.73
C GLU A 59 -26.20 3.92 7.47
N HIS A 60 -25.29 4.76 6.97
CA HIS A 60 -23.96 4.98 7.50
C HIS A 60 -23.72 6.45 7.81
N LYS A 61 -23.70 6.79 9.10
CA LYS A 61 -23.46 8.17 9.55
C LYS A 61 -22.04 8.67 9.24
N HIS A 62 -21.04 7.79 9.35
CA HIS A 62 -19.62 8.15 9.19
C HIS A 62 -18.96 7.31 8.09
N CYS A 63 -17.99 7.90 7.41
CA CYS A 63 -17.10 7.16 6.52
C CYS A 63 -16.20 6.24 7.39
N PRO A 64 -16.19 4.90 7.15
CA PRO A 64 -15.44 3.98 8.01
C PRO A 64 -13.95 4.31 8.06
N LEU A 65 -13.35 4.65 6.91
CA LEU A 65 -11.95 5.05 6.84
C LEU A 65 -11.69 6.35 7.59
N ALA A 66 -12.46 7.41 7.31
CA ALA A 66 -12.29 8.69 8.00
C ALA A 66 -12.42 8.55 9.53
N LEU A 67 -13.36 7.72 9.99
CA LEU A 67 -13.56 7.44 11.40
C LEU A 67 -12.33 6.78 12.05
N GLN A 68 -11.70 5.80 11.39
CA GLN A 68 -10.47 5.18 11.92
C GLN A 68 -9.28 6.14 11.92
N LEU A 69 -9.23 7.09 10.97
CA LEU A 69 -8.16 8.07 10.91
C LEU A 69 -8.22 9.09 12.05
N HIS A 70 -9.38 9.28 12.68
CA HIS A 70 -9.55 10.28 13.74
C HIS A 70 -8.46 10.19 14.83
N ASP A 71 -8.22 9.01 15.41
CA ASP A 71 -7.23 8.84 16.48
C ASP A 71 -5.81 9.19 16.02
N VAL A 72 -5.46 8.82 14.78
CA VAL A 72 -4.16 9.15 14.18
C VAL A 72 -4.04 10.67 14.02
N ILE A 73 -5.05 11.32 13.47
CA ILE A 73 -5.02 12.76 13.22
C ILE A 73 -4.89 13.56 14.52
N GLU A 74 -5.66 13.22 15.55
CA GLU A 74 -5.60 13.91 16.84
C GLU A 74 -4.22 13.79 17.50
N ARG A 75 -3.57 12.63 17.40
CA ARG A 75 -2.28 12.38 18.07
C ARG A 75 -1.09 13.01 17.33
N PHE A 76 -1.23 13.27 16.03
CA PHE A 76 -0.16 13.85 15.21
C PHE A 76 -0.42 15.29 14.73
N HIS A 77 -1.48 15.95 15.22
CA HIS A 77 -1.88 17.29 14.77
C HIS A 77 -0.81 18.39 14.90
N ALA A 78 0.19 18.22 15.79
CA ALA A 78 1.26 19.19 16.02
C ALA A 78 2.64 18.75 15.48
N THR A 79 2.68 17.72 14.63
CA THR A 79 3.93 17.18 14.07
C THR A 79 4.18 17.66 12.64
N ARG A 80 5.43 17.56 12.18
CA ARG A 80 5.80 17.85 10.78
C ARG A 80 6.09 16.57 10.02
N SER A 81 5.78 16.57 8.73
CA SER A 81 5.91 15.38 7.87
C SER A 81 7.33 14.83 7.79
N ILE A 82 8.32 15.73 7.85
CA ILE A 82 9.76 15.44 7.76
C ILE A 82 10.43 15.12 9.10
N ASP A 83 9.68 15.14 10.21
CA ASP A 83 10.27 14.81 11.52
C ASP A 83 10.79 13.38 11.50
N GLU A 84 12.05 13.21 11.90
CA GLU A 84 12.68 11.89 12.00
C GLU A 84 12.22 11.21 13.28
N VAL A 85 11.68 9.99 13.15
CA VAL A 85 11.10 9.22 14.25
C VAL A 85 11.65 7.81 14.27
N LYS A 86 11.70 7.21 15.46
CA LYS A 86 12.04 5.79 15.63
C LYS A 86 10.77 4.98 15.59
N LEU A 87 10.60 4.16 14.55
CA LEU A 87 9.50 3.22 14.42
C LEU A 87 9.90 1.84 14.91
N GLU A 88 9.04 1.22 15.70
CA GLU A 88 9.00 -0.22 15.95
C GLU A 88 7.60 -0.73 15.59
N VAL A 89 7.51 -1.72 14.71
CA VAL A 89 6.25 -2.43 14.41
C VAL A 89 6.40 -3.88 14.84
N VAL A 90 5.53 -4.32 15.75
CA VAL A 90 5.48 -5.68 16.27
C VAL A 90 4.29 -6.40 15.65
N THR A 91 4.57 -7.54 15.01
CA THR A 91 3.60 -8.54 14.54
C THR A 91 3.86 -9.86 15.26
N GLU A 92 3.02 -10.87 15.07
CA GLU A 92 3.27 -12.21 15.62
C GLU A 92 4.57 -12.80 15.07
N GLU A 93 4.83 -12.60 13.78
CA GLU A 93 5.93 -13.26 13.08
C GLU A 93 7.26 -12.50 13.15
N ARG A 94 7.24 -11.18 13.36
CA ARG A 94 8.45 -10.33 13.34
C ARG A 94 8.26 -8.97 14.02
N THR A 95 9.40 -8.38 14.41
CA THR A 95 9.52 -6.97 14.77
C THR A 95 10.36 -6.23 13.72
N VAL A 96 9.83 -5.12 13.19
CA VAL A 96 10.54 -4.23 12.25
C VAL A 96 10.89 -2.94 12.97
N VAL A 97 12.16 -2.56 12.96
CA VAL A 97 12.65 -1.32 13.58
C VAL A 97 13.32 -0.46 12.51
N GLN A 98 12.94 0.81 12.41
CA GLN A 98 13.56 1.74 11.47
C GLN A 98 13.46 3.19 11.95
N THR A 99 14.50 3.97 11.70
CA THR A 99 14.46 5.44 11.84
C THR A 99 14.13 6.05 10.48
N THR A 100 13.06 6.84 10.38
CA THR A 100 12.63 7.45 9.11
C THR A 100 11.72 8.66 9.34
N ALA A 101 11.33 9.35 8.26
CA ALA A 101 10.40 10.47 8.31
C ALA A 101 8.98 10.03 8.73
N LEU A 102 8.33 10.81 9.59
CA LEU A 102 7.01 10.51 10.14
C LEU A 102 5.97 10.26 9.05
N GLN A 103 5.96 11.01 7.96
CA GLN A 103 5.04 10.79 6.83
C GLN A 103 5.12 9.39 6.22
N ARG A 104 6.31 8.77 6.20
CA ARG A 104 6.50 7.39 5.71
C ARG A 104 5.93 6.37 6.69
N VAL A 105 6.10 6.63 8.00
CA VAL A 105 5.51 5.82 9.06
C VAL A 105 3.98 5.87 8.99
N LEU A 106 3.41 7.07 8.90
CA LEU A 106 1.97 7.27 8.80
C LEU A 106 1.42 6.64 7.51
N SER A 107 2.08 6.82 6.36
CA SER A 107 1.69 6.18 5.10
C SER A 107 1.67 4.65 5.20
N SER A 108 2.70 4.06 5.81
CA SER A 108 2.77 2.62 6.12
C SER A 108 1.62 2.16 7.02
N MET A 109 1.27 2.95 8.04
CA MET A 109 0.15 2.67 8.94
C MET A 109 -1.21 2.81 8.23
N LEU A 110 -1.37 3.78 7.32
CA LEU A 110 -2.56 3.90 6.47
C LEU A 110 -2.74 2.66 5.58
N GLY A 111 -1.64 2.06 5.12
CA GLY A 111 -1.67 0.78 4.40
C GLY A 111 -2.25 -0.40 5.20
N LEU A 112 -2.27 -0.30 6.53
CA LEU A 112 -2.93 -1.25 7.44
C LEU A 112 -4.36 -0.84 7.80
N ILE A 113 -4.58 0.44 8.11
CA ILE A 113 -5.90 0.96 8.50
C ILE A 113 -6.88 0.87 7.32
N SER A 114 -6.44 1.29 6.13
CA SER A 114 -7.33 1.42 4.97
C SER A 114 -8.02 0.11 4.60
N PRO A 115 -7.34 -1.04 4.46
CA PRO A 115 -8.01 -2.30 4.12
C PRO A 115 -8.89 -2.88 5.23
N THR A 116 -8.63 -2.51 6.48
CA THR A 116 -9.26 -3.11 7.67
C THR A 116 -10.37 -2.25 8.27
N CYS A 117 -10.54 -1.01 7.81
CA CYS A 117 -11.48 -0.03 8.38
C CYS A 117 -12.98 -0.30 8.12
N GLY A 118 -13.33 -1.32 7.33
CA GLY A 118 -14.73 -1.62 6.96
C GLY A 118 -15.24 -0.88 5.71
N CYS A 119 -14.41 -0.12 5.00
CA CYS A 119 -14.79 0.45 3.70
C CYS A 119 -14.85 -0.64 2.61
N PRO A 120 -15.94 -0.80 1.85
CA PRO A 120 -16.03 -1.84 0.81
C PRO A 120 -15.01 -1.67 -0.32
N LYS A 121 -14.60 -0.42 -0.62
CA LYS A 121 -13.65 -0.11 -1.69
C LYS A 121 -12.21 -0.53 -1.36
N THR A 122 -11.86 -0.64 -0.09
CA THR A 122 -10.51 -1.01 0.36
C THR A 122 -10.42 -2.49 0.77
N ALA A 123 -11.56 -3.18 0.88
CA ALA A 123 -11.65 -4.56 1.37
C ALA A 123 -10.84 -5.57 0.54
N TYR A 124 -10.63 -5.33 -0.75
CA TYR A 124 -9.80 -6.18 -1.60
C TYR A 124 -8.33 -6.26 -1.15
N MET A 125 -7.87 -5.28 -0.38
CA MET A 125 -6.50 -5.21 0.14
C MET A 125 -6.37 -5.87 1.52
N ARG A 126 -7.42 -6.48 2.08
CA ARG A 126 -7.34 -7.18 3.39
C ARG A 126 -6.22 -8.23 3.47
N PRO A 127 -5.93 -9.02 2.42
CA PRO A 127 -4.78 -9.93 2.48
C PRO A 127 -3.45 -9.20 2.69
N MET A 128 -3.29 -8.00 2.13
CA MET A 128 -2.10 -7.16 2.35
C MET A 128 -1.98 -6.73 3.82
N ALA A 129 -3.11 -6.45 4.48
CA ALA A 129 -3.16 -6.12 5.91
C ALA A 129 -2.90 -7.35 6.80
N ARG A 130 -3.43 -8.53 6.46
CA ARG A 130 -3.11 -9.78 7.17
C ARG A 130 -1.60 -10.09 7.13
N PHE A 131 -0.98 -9.87 5.99
CA PHE A 131 0.45 -10.07 5.79
C PHE A 131 1.22 -8.75 5.82
N HIS A 132 0.80 -7.79 6.65
CA HIS A 132 1.30 -6.42 6.62
C HIS A 132 2.83 -6.35 6.62
N LEU A 133 3.38 -5.58 5.68
CA LEU A 133 4.82 -5.30 5.60
C LEU A 133 5.00 -3.79 5.81
N PRO A 134 5.39 -3.37 7.03
CA PRO A 134 5.63 -1.98 7.31
C PRO A 134 6.76 -1.43 6.45
N LEU A 135 6.60 -0.21 5.93
CA LEU A 135 7.61 0.51 5.16
C LEU A 135 8.09 -0.25 3.90
N SER A 136 7.18 -1.04 3.30
CA SER A 136 7.42 -1.78 2.05
C SER A 136 8.03 -0.86 0.99
N SER A 137 9.04 -1.35 0.28
CA SER A 137 9.56 -0.72 -0.93
C SER A 137 8.52 -0.79 -2.06
N GLU A 138 8.77 -0.06 -3.13
CA GLU A 138 7.91 -0.08 -4.31
C GLU A 138 7.94 -1.45 -4.99
N GLU A 139 9.13 -2.04 -5.16
CA GLU A 139 9.32 -3.38 -5.72
C GLU A 139 8.62 -4.45 -4.87
N GLU A 140 8.77 -4.39 -3.54
CA GLU A 140 8.06 -5.29 -2.62
C GLU A 140 6.55 -5.11 -2.71
N THR A 141 6.08 -3.87 -2.83
CA THR A 141 4.66 -3.56 -2.96
C THR A 141 4.13 -4.20 -4.23
N VAL A 142 4.71 -3.89 -5.40
CA VAL A 142 4.28 -4.41 -6.71
C VAL A 142 4.28 -5.94 -6.71
N PHE A 143 5.36 -6.56 -6.24
CA PHE A 143 5.47 -8.02 -6.15
C PHE A 143 4.33 -8.61 -5.31
N ARG A 144 4.06 -8.02 -4.14
CA ARG A 144 3.04 -8.52 -3.21
C ARG A 144 1.63 -8.31 -3.70
N VAL A 145 1.28 -7.16 -4.29
CA VAL A 145 -0.09 -6.97 -4.83
C VAL A 145 -0.33 -7.80 -6.07
N ALA A 146 0.65 -7.95 -6.96
CA ALA A 146 0.55 -8.84 -8.11
C ALA A 146 0.32 -10.29 -7.64
N GLY A 147 1.15 -10.76 -6.70
CA GLY A 147 1.02 -12.10 -6.12
C GLY A 147 -0.32 -12.30 -5.41
N MET A 148 -0.74 -11.35 -4.57
CA MET A 148 -2.04 -11.38 -3.89
C MET A 148 -3.19 -11.51 -4.90
N TYR A 149 -3.19 -10.68 -5.93
CA TYR A 149 -4.23 -10.68 -6.95
C TYR A 149 -4.27 -12.03 -7.69
N LEU A 150 -3.13 -12.55 -8.14
CA LEU A 150 -3.06 -13.84 -8.83
C LEU A 150 -3.52 -15.01 -7.95
N VAL A 151 -3.24 -14.98 -6.65
CA VAL A 151 -3.75 -15.98 -5.69
C VAL A 151 -5.28 -15.87 -5.54
N ALA A 152 -5.83 -14.65 -5.49
CA ALA A 152 -7.28 -14.46 -5.49
C ALA A 152 -7.94 -15.01 -6.76
N GLN A 153 -7.32 -14.78 -7.92
CA GLN A 153 -7.78 -15.28 -9.22
C GLN A 153 -7.70 -16.82 -9.30
N TYR A 154 -6.65 -17.42 -8.73
CA TYR A 154 -6.55 -18.86 -8.57
C TYR A 154 -7.75 -19.44 -7.81
N PHE A 155 -8.14 -18.84 -6.68
CA PHE A 155 -9.29 -19.30 -5.89
C PHE A 155 -10.63 -19.12 -6.63
N LEU A 156 -10.79 -18.03 -7.39
CA LEU A 156 -11.98 -17.83 -8.23
C LEU A 156 -12.12 -18.95 -9.26
N THR A 157 -11.03 -19.31 -9.94
CA THR A 157 -11.01 -20.41 -10.92
C THR A 157 -11.38 -21.75 -10.30
N HIS A 158 -10.86 -22.05 -9.10
CA HIS A 158 -11.16 -23.31 -8.40
C HIS A 158 -12.60 -23.38 -7.86
N ASN A 159 -13.25 -22.24 -7.69
CA ASN A 159 -14.65 -22.15 -7.26
C ASN A 159 -15.64 -22.12 -8.45
N GLY A 160 -15.20 -22.52 -9.65
CA GLY A 160 -16.03 -22.54 -10.84
C GLY A 160 -16.36 -21.16 -11.42
N LYS A 161 -15.73 -20.09 -10.91
CA LYS A 161 -15.78 -18.75 -11.53
C LYS A 161 -14.67 -18.64 -12.57
N LYS A 162 -14.76 -17.65 -13.47
CA LYS A 162 -13.74 -17.40 -14.50
C LYS A 162 -12.66 -16.47 -13.97
N GLY A 163 -11.78 -16.96 -13.10
CA GLY A 163 -10.61 -16.20 -12.68
C GLY A 163 -9.66 -15.94 -13.86
N GLN A 164 -8.96 -14.81 -13.84
CA GLN A 164 -8.09 -14.37 -14.94
C GLN A 164 -6.70 -13.97 -14.44
N PHE A 165 -5.67 -14.30 -15.23
CA PHE A 165 -4.29 -13.89 -14.95
C PHE A 165 -3.98 -12.46 -15.42
N ALA A 166 -4.88 -11.83 -16.17
CA ALA A 166 -4.76 -10.43 -16.57
C ALA A 166 -5.02 -9.48 -15.38
N PHE A 167 -4.26 -8.39 -15.33
CA PHE A 167 -4.28 -7.44 -14.22
C PHE A 167 -5.31 -6.31 -14.36
N ASP A 168 -6.18 -6.31 -15.38
CA ASP A 168 -7.20 -5.26 -15.58
C ASP A 168 -8.05 -5.02 -14.32
N GLY A 169 -8.37 -6.09 -13.60
CA GLY A 169 -9.09 -5.96 -12.34
C GLY A 169 -8.26 -5.35 -11.21
N LEU A 170 -6.98 -5.68 -11.13
CA LEU A 170 -6.08 -5.04 -10.15
C LEU A 170 -5.94 -3.55 -10.44
N ILE A 171 -5.77 -3.19 -11.72
CA ILE A 171 -5.75 -1.81 -12.21
C ILE A 171 -7.03 -1.09 -11.77
N LYS A 172 -8.20 -1.71 -11.99
CA LYS A 172 -9.48 -1.11 -11.60
C LYS A 172 -9.62 -0.88 -10.09
N ILE A 173 -9.14 -1.83 -9.27
CA ILE A 173 -9.12 -1.65 -7.81
C ILE A 173 -8.29 -0.42 -7.44
N TYR A 174 -7.12 -0.25 -8.06
CA TYR A 174 -6.24 0.87 -7.75
C TYR A 174 -6.77 2.21 -8.25
N GLU A 175 -7.44 2.27 -9.40
CA GLU A 175 -8.19 3.46 -9.84
C GLU A 175 -9.28 3.86 -8.82
N ASP A 176 -10.02 2.88 -8.28
CA ASP A 176 -11.01 3.13 -7.24
C ASP A 176 -10.33 3.62 -5.94
N LEU A 177 -9.17 3.08 -5.58
CA LEU A 177 -8.39 3.58 -4.45
C LEU A 177 -7.92 5.02 -4.66
N HIS A 178 -7.53 5.41 -5.88
CA HIS A 178 -7.14 6.78 -6.19
C HIS A 178 -8.27 7.79 -5.92
N ILE A 179 -9.47 7.50 -6.41
CA ILE A 179 -10.65 8.34 -6.18
C ILE A 179 -10.98 8.43 -4.68
N LEU A 180 -10.86 7.31 -3.95
CA LEU A 180 -11.08 7.30 -2.50
C LEU A 180 -10.03 8.16 -1.77
N ASN A 181 -8.75 7.98 -2.08
CA ASN A 181 -7.65 8.69 -1.43
C ASN A 181 -7.75 10.21 -1.65
N LYS A 182 -8.12 10.66 -2.87
CA LYS A 182 -8.40 12.08 -3.15
C LYS A 182 -9.52 12.64 -2.26
N ALA A 183 -10.60 11.88 -2.07
CA ALA A 183 -11.69 12.29 -1.17
C ALA A 183 -11.24 12.34 0.30
N ILE A 184 -10.43 11.38 0.76
CA ILE A 184 -9.85 11.39 2.11
C ILE A 184 -8.88 12.56 2.29
N ALA A 185 -7.98 12.81 1.33
CA ALA A 185 -7.09 13.96 1.35
C ALA A 185 -7.86 15.28 1.47
N SER A 186 -8.98 15.40 0.72
CA SER A 186 -9.89 16.55 0.83
C SER A 186 -10.52 16.68 2.21
N ARG A 187 -10.78 15.59 2.94
CA ARG A 187 -11.24 15.65 4.34
C ARG A 187 -10.12 16.12 5.27
N LEU A 188 -8.91 15.58 5.08
CA LEU A 188 -7.75 15.89 5.93
C LEU A 188 -7.30 17.35 5.83
N GLN A 189 -7.58 18.03 4.71
CA GLN A 189 -7.39 19.48 4.59
C GLN A 189 -8.17 20.28 5.66
N TYR A 190 -9.34 19.79 6.10
CA TYR A 190 -10.17 20.43 7.14
C TYR A 190 -9.97 19.81 8.53
N ALA A 191 -9.41 18.61 8.60
CA ALA A 191 -9.26 17.87 9.86
C ALA A 191 -8.04 18.29 10.68
N THR A 192 -6.98 18.78 10.02
CA THR A 192 -5.71 19.09 10.70
C THR A 192 -4.91 20.13 9.94
N ASP A 193 -4.11 20.92 10.66
CA ASP A 193 -3.11 21.81 10.07
C ASP A 193 -1.79 21.10 9.79
N SER A 194 -1.53 19.94 10.43
CA SER A 194 -0.32 19.15 10.23
C SER A 194 -0.18 18.69 8.78
N ASP A 195 1.01 18.87 8.22
CA ASP A 195 1.39 18.36 6.90
C ASP A 195 1.72 16.86 6.94
N SER A 196 2.03 16.29 8.11
CA SER A 196 2.41 14.88 8.26
C SER A 196 1.34 13.92 7.74
N SER A 197 0.09 14.14 8.15
CA SER A 197 -1.04 13.29 7.78
C SER A 197 -1.50 13.53 6.34
N LYS A 198 -1.38 14.78 5.86
CA LYS A 198 -1.68 15.17 4.47
C LYS A 198 -0.68 14.53 3.51
N ASN A 199 0.62 14.60 3.82
CA ASN A 199 1.66 13.99 3.00
C ASN A 199 1.64 12.46 3.10
N ALA A 200 1.21 11.89 4.23
CA ALA A 200 1.04 10.44 4.38
C ALA A 200 -0.01 9.87 3.41
N ILE A 201 -1.16 10.54 3.25
CA ILE A 201 -2.18 10.11 2.28
C ILE A 201 -1.70 10.31 0.84
N THR A 202 -0.95 11.37 0.55
CA THR A 202 -0.31 11.58 -0.76
C THR A 202 0.66 10.44 -1.10
N LEU A 203 1.51 10.05 -0.14
CA LEU A 203 2.44 8.92 -0.31
C LEU A 203 1.70 7.59 -0.53
N LEU A 204 0.57 7.37 0.15
CA LEU A 204 -0.26 6.20 -0.09
C LEU A 204 -0.89 6.26 -1.49
N ASP A 205 -1.36 7.43 -1.89
CA ASP A 205 -2.01 7.63 -3.19
C ASP A 205 -1.05 7.51 -4.37
N MET A 206 0.24 7.81 -4.18
CA MET A 206 1.26 7.54 -5.19
C MET A 206 1.17 6.08 -5.69
N TYR A 207 0.95 5.11 -4.80
CA TYR A 207 0.81 3.70 -5.20
C TYR A 207 -0.48 3.41 -5.98
N SER A 208 -1.54 4.18 -5.77
CA SER A 208 -2.79 4.02 -6.53
C SER A 208 -2.64 4.37 -8.00
N SER A 209 -1.63 5.16 -8.33
CA SER A 209 -1.28 5.54 -9.70
C SER A 209 -0.08 4.76 -10.25
N LEU A 210 0.93 4.48 -9.41
CA LEU A 210 2.12 3.73 -9.82
C LEU A 210 1.77 2.29 -10.23
N VAL A 211 0.91 1.60 -9.49
CA VAL A 211 0.58 0.21 -9.82
C VAL A 211 -0.10 0.12 -11.21
N PRO A 212 -1.17 0.88 -11.52
CA PRO A 212 -1.72 0.91 -12.87
C PRO A 212 -0.71 1.22 -13.98
N MET A 213 0.22 2.15 -13.73
CA MET A 213 1.15 2.64 -14.75
C MET A 213 2.34 1.71 -14.99
N LEU A 214 2.89 1.11 -13.94
CA LEU A 214 4.21 0.48 -13.97
C LEU A 214 4.19 -1.02 -13.67
N LEU A 215 3.03 -1.61 -13.36
CA LEU A 215 2.95 -3.02 -12.98
C LEU A 215 3.63 -3.95 -13.99
N GLU A 216 3.33 -3.81 -15.29
CA GLU A 216 3.93 -4.68 -16.31
C GLU A 216 5.43 -4.45 -16.49
N ASP A 217 5.88 -3.19 -16.46
CA ASP A 217 7.30 -2.82 -16.56
C ASP A 217 8.09 -3.40 -15.37
N GLN A 218 7.58 -3.24 -14.15
CA GLN A 218 8.19 -3.79 -12.94
C GLN A 218 8.19 -5.32 -12.92
N LEU A 219 7.11 -5.96 -13.40
CA LEU A 219 7.07 -7.42 -13.55
C LEU A 219 8.10 -7.92 -14.58
N ALA A 220 8.37 -7.13 -15.63
CA ALA A 220 9.41 -7.45 -16.60
C ALA A 220 10.81 -7.32 -15.98
N GLU A 221 11.06 -6.33 -15.13
CA GLU A 221 12.34 -6.14 -14.43
C GLU A 221 12.65 -7.31 -13.49
N ILE A 222 11.68 -7.76 -12.69
CA ILE A 222 11.88 -8.87 -11.75
C ILE A 222 11.91 -10.25 -12.43
N ARG A 223 11.60 -10.34 -13.74
CA ARG A 223 11.59 -11.61 -14.48
C ARG A 223 12.91 -12.37 -14.36
N GLY A 224 14.03 -11.64 -14.30
CA GLY A 224 15.36 -12.22 -14.11
C GLY A 224 15.49 -13.09 -12.85
N PHE A 225 14.73 -12.77 -11.79
CA PHE A 225 14.74 -13.54 -10.54
C PHE A 225 14.16 -14.94 -10.69
N PHE A 226 13.39 -15.19 -11.75
CA PHE A 226 12.74 -16.47 -12.03
C PHE A 226 13.53 -17.35 -13.00
N SER A 227 14.80 -17.06 -13.26
CA SER A 227 15.64 -17.83 -14.19
C SER A 227 15.70 -19.34 -13.90
N ALA A 228 15.50 -19.77 -12.64
CA ALA A 228 15.41 -21.19 -12.29
C ALA A 228 14.08 -21.86 -12.70
N PHE A 229 13.00 -21.10 -12.82
CA PHE A 229 11.68 -21.55 -13.27
C PHE A 229 11.49 -21.41 -14.78
N LEU A 230 12.22 -20.49 -15.41
CA LEU A 230 12.10 -20.18 -16.82
C LEU A 230 13.11 -21.00 -17.64
N PRO A 231 12.73 -21.49 -18.84
CA PRO A 231 13.69 -22.04 -19.78
C PRO A 231 14.79 -21.02 -20.11
N LYS A 232 15.99 -21.51 -20.47
CA LYS A 232 17.09 -20.68 -21.00
C LYS A 232 16.78 -20.19 -22.42
N ASP A 233 15.67 -19.50 -22.60
CA ASP A 233 15.34 -18.90 -23.90
C ASP A 233 15.93 -17.49 -23.99
N GLU A 234 16.46 -17.15 -25.18
CA GLU A 234 16.90 -15.80 -25.52
C GLU A 234 15.70 -14.85 -25.54
N ILE A 235 15.49 -14.09 -24.47
CA ILE A 235 14.49 -13.03 -24.46
C ILE A 235 15.15 -11.77 -25.01
N LYS A 236 14.69 -11.30 -26.17
CA LYS A 236 14.85 -9.92 -26.62
C LYS A 236 14.00 -9.05 -25.70
N THR A 237 14.54 -8.61 -24.57
CA THR A 237 13.96 -7.50 -23.86
C THR A 237 14.29 -6.24 -24.65
N ASP A 238 13.33 -5.71 -25.39
CA ASP A 238 13.29 -4.26 -25.62
C ASP A 238 12.99 -3.63 -24.25
N ALA A 239 13.99 -3.64 -23.36
CA ALA A 239 13.86 -3.05 -22.03
C ALA A 239 13.56 -1.56 -22.27
N PRO A 240 12.37 -1.05 -21.88
CA PRO A 240 12.12 0.37 -22.00
C PRO A 240 13.13 1.07 -21.09
N SER A 241 13.97 1.91 -21.67
CA SER A 241 14.86 2.80 -20.93
C SER A 241 13.99 3.83 -20.21
N ASN A 242 13.47 3.51 -19.02
CA ASN A 242 12.54 4.38 -18.32
C ASN A 242 13.27 5.29 -17.34
N ASN A 243 13.12 6.60 -17.56
CA ASN A 243 13.45 7.64 -16.59
C ASN A 243 12.35 7.71 -15.51
N TYR A 244 12.33 6.68 -14.66
CA TYR A 244 11.33 6.45 -13.61
C TYR A 244 11.16 7.66 -12.67
N LEU A 245 12.26 8.34 -12.33
CA LEU A 245 12.26 9.53 -11.49
C LEU A 245 11.52 10.71 -12.12
N GLU A 246 11.52 10.85 -13.45
CA GLU A 246 10.78 11.93 -14.14
C GLU A 246 9.27 11.71 -14.12
N LYS A 247 8.81 10.46 -14.33
CA LYS A 247 7.38 10.13 -14.29
C LYS A 247 6.80 10.30 -12.88
N ALA A 248 7.53 9.84 -11.85
CA ALA A 248 7.12 10.00 -10.46
C ALA A 248 7.10 11.49 -10.04
N LYS A 249 8.09 12.29 -10.46
CA LYS A 249 8.14 13.74 -10.18
C LYS A 249 7.02 14.52 -10.87
N ALA A 250 6.70 14.20 -12.11
CA ALA A 250 5.61 14.85 -12.85
C ALA A 250 4.24 14.62 -12.17
N PHE A 251 4.04 13.44 -11.57
CA PHE A 251 2.80 13.08 -10.90
C PHE A 251 2.60 13.78 -9.55
N VAL A 252 3.65 13.91 -8.73
CA VAL A 252 3.58 14.66 -7.45
C VAL A 252 3.12 16.10 -7.70
N LEU A 253 3.59 16.71 -8.79
CA LEU A 253 3.19 18.06 -9.21
C LEU A 253 1.72 18.14 -9.65
N GLU A 254 1.19 17.11 -10.32
CA GLU A 254 -0.20 17.07 -10.77
C GLU A 254 -1.17 16.90 -9.60
N PHE A 255 -0.85 16.04 -8.62
CA PHE A 255 -1.68 15.83 -7.42
C PHE A 255 -1.82 17.09 -6.55
N GLU A 256 -0.73 17.86 -6.38
CA GLU A 256 -0.77 19.15 -5.67
C GLU A 256 -1.63 20.19 -6.42
N SER A 257 -1.64 20.14 -7.76
CA SER A 257 -2.43 21.04 -8.60
C SER A 257 -3.93 20.68 -8.61
N ASP A 258 -4.26 19.39 -8.61
CA ASP A 258 -5.64 18.88 -8.58
C ASP A 258 -6.34 19.21 -7.25
N LEU A 259 -5.60 19.21 -6.14
CA LEU A 259 -6.13 19.63 -4.83
C LEU A 259 -6.53 21.11 -4.80
N ALA A 260 -6.07 21.92 -5.76
CA ALA A 260 -6.43 23.33 -5.88
C ALA A 260 -7.72 23.57 -6.69
N LEU A 261 -8.30 22.54 -7.33
CA LEU A 261 -9.49 22.68 -8.17
C LEU A 261 -10.47 21.51 -7.98
N ALA A 262 -11.69 21.80 -7.50
CA ALA A 262 -12.83 20.88 -7.58
C ALA A 262 -14.06 21.67 -8.06
N PRO A 263 -14.92 21.10 -8.94
CA PRO A 263 -15.75 19.94 -8.56
C PRO A 263 -15.81 18.79 -9.59
N ILE A 264 -16.11 17.59 -9.08
CA ILE A 264 -16.34 16.35 -9.85
C ILE A 264 -17.85 16.08 -9.92
N GLU A 265 -18.36 15.78 -11.11
CA GLU A 265 -19.76 15.44 -11.38
C GLU A 265 -20.09 13.97 -11.02
N ASN A 266 -21.33 13.75 -10.58
CA ASN A 266 -21.85 12.50 -10.05
C ASN A 266 -22.21 11.50 -11.16
N ALA A 267 -21.96 10.21 -10.94
CA ALA A 267 -22.53 9.12 -11.74
C ALA A 267 -23.17 8.07 -10.82
N ASP A 268 -24.44 7.75 -11.13
CA ASP A 268 -25.36 6.95 -10.34
C ASP A 268 -25.02 5.45 -10.30
N GLY A 269 -25.43 4.80 -9.20
CA GLY A 269 -24.98 3.48 -8.79
C GLY A 269 -25.80 2.27 -9.24
N ASN A 270 -25.37 1.09 -8.77
CA ASN A 270 -26.26 -0.02 -8.41
C ASN A 270 -25.58 -1.00 -7.43
N SER A 271 -26.40 -1.71 -6.64
CA SER A 271 -26.05 -2.48 -5.45
C SER A 271 -26.03 -4.00 -5.64
N ASP A 272 -25.27 -4.63 -4.74
CA ASP A 272 -25.46 -5.94 -4.10
C ASP A 272 -24.87 -7.23 -4.71
N SER A 273 -24.51 -8.12 -3.78
CA SER A 273 -23.53 -9.20 -3.81
C SER A 273 -23.47 -10.09 -5.07
N ASP A 274 -22.41 -9.91 -5.86
CA ASP A 274 -21.66 -10.99 -6.50
C ASP A 274 -20.40 -10.38 -7.14
N VAL A 275 -19.22 -10.93 -6.84
CA VAL A 275 -17.88 -10.51 -7.34
C VAL A 275 -17.95 -9.64 -8.62
N PRO A 276 -17.52 -8.35 -8.62
CA PRO A 276 -17.77 -7.44 -9.74
C PRO A 276 -17.37 -7.99 -11.13
N ALA A 277 -18.08 -7.61 -12.19
CA ALA A 277 -17.87 -8.13 -13.55
C ALA A 277 -16.43 -7.92 -14.08
N TRP A 278 -15.80 -6.79 -13.74
CA TRP A 278 -14.40 -6.52 -14.05
C TRP A 278 -13.44 -7.54 -13.39
N LEU A 279 -13.80 -8.10 -12.23
CA LEU A 279 -13.02 -9.16 -11.56
C LEU A 279 -13.28 -10.56 -12.19
N ARG A 280 -14.33 -10.70 -13.02
CA ARG A 280 -14.65 -11.89 -13.83
C ARG A 280 -14.23 -11.75 -15.31
N GLY A 281 -13.66 -10.59 -15.64
CA GLY A 281 -13.12 -10.16 -16.94
C GLY A 281 -14.05 -10.30 -18.15
N SER A 282 -15.24 -9.71 -18.05
CA SER A 282 -16.03 -9.31 -19.22
C SER A 282 -15.96 -7.79 -19.35
N PHE A 283 -15.20 -7.28 -20.32
CA PHE A 283 -15.30 -5.90 -20.79
C PHE A 283 -15.87 -5.95 -22.23
N ASP A 284 -16.95 -5.21 -22.48
CA ASP A 284 -17.41 -4.95 -23.85
C ASP A 284 -16.40 -4.02 -24.54
N GLU A 285 -16.05 -4.31 -25.80
CA GLU A 285 -14.87 -3.80 -26.50
C GLU A 285 -14.88 -2.31 -26.91
N ASP A 286 -15.85 -1.49 -26.51
CA ASP A 286 -16.17 -0.24 -27.23
C ASP A 286 -15.66 1.11 -26.66
N GLU A 287 -14.77 1.17 -25.66
CA GLU A 287 -14.22 2.46 -25.20
C GLU A 287 -12.68 2.48 -25.07
N LYS A 288 -11.98 2.95 -26.12
CA LYS A 288 -10.61 3.47 -26.02
C LYS A 288 -10.32 4.62 -27.00
N LYS A 289 -9.85 5.76 -26.46
CA LYS A 289 -8.73 6.57 -27.00
C LYS A 289 -8.29 7.67 -26.02
N PRO A 290 -6.99 7.78 -25.65
CA PRO A 290 -6.47 8.95 -24.95
C PRO A 290 -5.78 9.95 -25.91
N ALA A 291 -5.80 11.22 -25.53
CA ALA A 291 -5.18 12.35 -26.23
C ALA A 291 -3.80 12.72 -25.62
N ALA A 292 -2.90 13.26 -26.45
CA ALA A 292 -1.49 13.53 -26.11
C ALA A 292 -1.26 14.90 -25.42
N GLY A 293 -0.41 14.94 -24.38
CA GLY A 293 -0.01 16.15 -23.64
C GLY A 293 1.49 16.45 -23.68
N LYS A 294 1.86 17.75 -23.65
CA LYS A 294 3.23 18.31 -23.79
C LYS A 294 4.01 18.35 -22.47
N VAL A 295 5.35 18.30 -22.58
CA VAL A 295 6.33 18.34 -21.47
C VAL A 295 6.66 19.79 -21.05
N ALA A 296 6.81 20.04 -19.74
CA ALA A 296 7.17 21.34 -19.14
C ALA A 296 8.61 21.34 -18.56
N ASP A 297 9.21 22.53 -18.46
CA ASP A 297 10.63 22.82 -18.18
C ASP A 297 10.98 22.79 -16.67
N THR A 298 12.03 22.04 -16.29
CA THR A 298 12.39 21.65 -14.91
C THR A 298 13.57 22.43 -14.30
N ALA A 299 14.12 23.43 -15.00
CA ALA A 299 15.39 24.06 -14.66
C ALA A 299 15.48 24.72 -13.26
N ALA A 300 14.36 25.13 -12.67
CA ALA A 300 14.34 25.73 -11.32
C ALA A 300 14.44 24.69 -10.18
N ILE A 301 14.15 23.42 -10.47
CA ILE A 301 14.02 22.34 -9.47
C ILE A 301 15.35 21.60 -9.28
N ASP A 302 16.18 21.51 -10.32
CA ASP A 302 17.53 20.92 -10.22
C ASP A 302 18.46 21.70 -9.26
N ALA A 303 18.22 23.00 -9.10
CA ALA A 303 18.94 23.84 -8.14
C ALA A 303 18.62 23.48 -6.67
N ILE A 304 17.44 22.93 -6.38
CA ILE A 304 17.02 22.52 -5.03
C ILE A 304 17.57 21.13 -4.69
N LEU A 305 17.61 20.21 -5.67
CA LEU A 305 18.11 18.84 -5.48
C LEU A 305 19.65 18.76 -5.38
N SER A 306 20.37 19.69 -6.02
CA SER A 306 21.83 19.79 -5.88
C SER A 306 22.30 20.26 -4.49
N ALA A 307 21.39 20.83 -3.67
CA ALA A 307 21.69 21.22 -2.30
C ALA A 307 21.55 20.07 -1.27
N SER A 308 20.93 18.95 -1.66
CA SER A 308 20.89 17.71 -0.85
C SER A 308 22.12 16.85 -1.12
N SER A 309 23.26 17.27 -0.59
CA SER A 309 24.51 16.49 -0.57
C SER A 309 24.42 15.30 0.40
N LEU A 310 23.61 14.31 0.08
CA LEU A 310 23.60 12.99 0.74
C LEU A 310 24.46 12.02 -0.08
N SER A 311 25.77 12.02 0.20
CA SER A 311 26.64 10.92 -0.20
C SER A 311 26.49 9.77 0.81
N LEU A 312 25.95 8.64 0.37
CA LEU A 312 25.93 7.41 1.15
C LEU A 312 27.33 6.75 1.07
N SER A 313 28.18 6.98 2.07
CA SER A 313 29.40 6.20 2.29
C SER A 313 29.09 5.08 3.29
N LEU A 314 29.09 3.83 2.81
CA LEU A 314 28.99 2.65 3.67
C LEU A 314 30.33 2.47 4.39
N GLU A 315 30.40 2.81 5.67
CA GLU A 315 31.51 2.39 6.53
C GLU A 315 31.30 0.93 6.96
N PRO A 316 32.31 0.05 6.83
CA PRO A 316 32.23 -1.31 7.35
C PRO A 316 32.17 -1.27 8.88
N THR A 317 31.09 -1.79 9.46
CA THR A 317 31.02 -2.04 10.91
C THR A 317 32.09 -3.06 11.29
N GLU A 318 33.06 -2.65 12.10
CA GLU A 318 34.09 -3.53 12.64
C GLU A 318 33.47 -4.64 13.51
N THR A 319 33.93 -5.86 13.26
CA THR A 319 33.60 -7.15 13.90
C THR A 319 32.17 -7.70 13.72
N PRO A 320 31.99 -8.73 12.88
CA PRO A 320 30.78 -9.56 12.88
C PRO A 320 30.62 -10.28 14.22
N PRO A 321 29.41 -10.44 14.76
CA PRO A 321 29.18 -11.34 15.88
C PRO A 321 29.58 -12.77 15.46
N GLU A 322 30.27 -13.50 16.34
CA GLU A 322 30.66 -14.89 16.10
C GLU A 322 29.44 -15.70 15.69
N ARG A 323 29.50 -16.30 14.49
CA ARG A 323 28.45 -17.22 14.03
C ARG A 323 28.44 -18.42 14.96
N PRO A 324 27.29 -18.84 15.50
CA PRO A 324 27.20 -20.13 16.18
C PRO A 324 27.62 -21.22 15.19
N THR A 325 28.69 -21.95 15.50
CA THR A 325 29.25 -23.04 14.68
C THR A 325 28.45 -24.34 14.82
N GLY A 326 27.13 -24.23 14.88
CA GLY A 326 26.24 -25.37 14.80
C GLY A 326 26.21 -25.90 13.37
N LYS A 327 26.83 -27.05 13.11
CA LYS A 327 26.54 -27.82 11.89
C LYS A 327 25.10 -28.33 12.00
N ALA A 328 24.19 -27.82 11.18
CA ALA A 328 22.93 -28.50 10.91
C ALA A 328 23.26 -29.79 10.14
N VAL A 329 23.09 -30.94 10.79
CA VAL A 329 23.20 -32.26 10.15
C VAL A 329 21.79 -32.68 9.78
N PHE A 330 21.48 -32.67 8.49
CA PHE A 330 20.26 -33.27 7.96
C PHE A 330 20.56 -34.73 7.68
N THR A 331 20.07 -35.64 8.51
CA THR A 331 20.08 -37.08 8.21
C THR A 331 18.83 -37.39 7.40
N LEU A 332 19.02 -37.78 6.14
CA LEU A 332 17.93 -38.28 5.31
C LEU A 332 17.70 -39.78 5.62
N PRO A 333 16.48 -40.31 5.41
CA PRO A 333 16.17 -41.73 5.69
C PRO A 333 17.08 -42.73 4.95
N ASP A 334 17.68 -42.32 3.83
CA ASP A 334 18.54 -43.15 2.99
C ASP A 334 20.03 -43.13 3.40
N ASP A 335 20.39 -42.47 4.51
CA ASP A 335 21.78 -42.41 5.02
C ASP A 335 22.18 -43.64 5.88
N GLU A 336 21.34 -44.69 5.97
CA GLU A 336 21.76 -45.93 6.63
C GLU A 336 22.83 -46.67 5.79
N PRO A 337 24.04 -46.91 6.33
CA PRO A 337 25.05 -47.66 5.60
C PRO A 337 24.58 -49.10 5.38
N PRO A 338 24.86 -49.71 4.21
CA PRO A 338 24.41 -51.07 3.92
C PRO A 338 24.96 -52.05 4.97
N PRO A 339 24.16 -53.07 5.38
CA PRO A 339 24.58 -54.01 6.41
C PRO A 339 25.85 -54.71 5.97
N LYS A 340 26.85 -54.73 6.86
CA LYS A 340 28.15 -55.35 6.58
C LYS A 340 27.96 -56.82 6.21
N PRO A 341 28.66 -57.32 5.16
CA PRO A 341 28.60 -58.73 4.78
C PRO A 341 29.15 -59.58 5.93
N ARG A 342 28.46 -60.71 6.19
CA ARG A 342 28.78 -61.69 7.24
C ARG A 342 30.09 -62.42 6.98
#